data_AF-A0A7J5E7V5-F1
#
_entry.id   AF-A0A7J5E7V5-F1
#
_cell.length_a   1.000
_cell.length_b   1.000
_cell.length_c   1.000
_cell.angle_alpha   90.00
_cell.angle_beta   90.00
_cell.angle_gamma   90.00
#
_symmetry.space_group_name_H-M   'P 1'
#
loop_
_entity.id
_entity.type
_entity.pdbx_description
1 polymer ?
#
loop_
_entity_poly.entity_id
_entity_poly.type
_entity_poly.pdbx_seq_one_letter_code
_entity_poly.pdbx_strand_id
1 'polypeptide(L)'
;YKYRVNPKNYFYSASTVKLPTALMALEKLNNLRIKGLDKYTPLRIDSARAPQTSVTSDTSSESGSPNIANYIKKIFLVSDNDAYCRLYEFVGQKELNSGLHKKGYNDVKITNRYTGGFDIESNRYTNPFTFYNGDKIIYSQPEKYNSENYPFDLNGVIKGVGYWDSKDSLINKPFDFSNKNYISLEALNDILKAVLFPEACKPKSRFNLTEDDYKLLYKYMSMKPKESKHPGYDSTYYDSYVKYFLFGDSKKPIPDNFRIFNKVGLAYGYLTDIAYIVDFENKVEFMLSATIHVNKDRIYNDGIYEYNSIGLPFLSNLGKVIYEYERSRTKKYSPNLSKFKIAY
;
A
#
# COMPACT_ATOMS: atom_id res chain seq x y z
N TYR A 1 1.63 23.11 -0.28
CA TYR A 1 1.54 23.40 -1.73
C TYR A 1 0.84 22.24 -2.43
N LYS A 2 0.08 22.49 -3.50
CA LYS A 2 -0.58 21.46 -4.33
C LYS A 2 -0.45 21.91 -5.79
N TYR A 3 -0.18 20.97 -6.70
CA TYR A 3 -0.11 21.24 -8.15
C TYR A 3 -0.91 20.18 -8.91
N ARG A 4 -1.91 20.62 -9.69
CA ARG A 4 -2.84 19.77 -10.45
C ARG A 4 -3.49 18.63 -9.65
N VAL A 5 -3.61 18.82 -8.33
CA VAL A 5 -4.28 17.87 -7.43
C VAL A 5 -5.78 18.05 -7.59
N ASN A 6 -6.46 17.02 -8.09
CA ASN A 6 -7.90 17.01 -8.26
C ASN A 6 -8.46 15.59 -7.99
N PRO A 7 -9.23 15.37 -6.90
CA PRO A 7 -9.77 14.06 -6.55
C PRO A 7 -10.89 13.60 -7.51
N LYS A 8 -11.33 14.44 -8.44
CA LYS A 8 -12.24 14.04 -9.53
C LYS A 8 -11.52 13.47 -10.74
N ASN A 9 -10.19 13.61 -10.87
CA ASN A 9 -9.46 13.08 -12.00
C ASN A 9 -8.96 11.66 -11.70
N TYR A 10 -9.37 10.69 -12.51
CA TYR A 10 -8.95 9.31 -12.32
C TYR A 10 -7.48 9.10 -12.67
N PHE A 11 -6.75 8.48 -11.74
CA PHE A 11 -5.50 7.78 -11.96
C PHE A 11 -5.59 6.38 -11.36
N TYR A 12 -4.86 5.41 -11.91
CA TYR A 12 -4.84 4.07 -11.34
C TYR A 12 -3.94 4.03 -10.10
N SER A 13 -4.54 3.83 -8.92
CA SER A 13 -3.81 3.89 -7.65
C SER A 13 -2.83 2.74 -7.41
N ALA A 14 -2.94 1.64 -8.16
CA ALA A 14 -2.04 0.49 -8.09
C ALA A 14 -1.79 0.05 -6.63
N SER A 15 -0.55 -0.33 -6.31
CA SER A 15 -0.15 -0.82 -4.98
C SER A 15 -0.27 0.19 -3.83
N THR A 16 -0.65 1.46 -4.07
CA THR A 16 -0.85 2.41 -2.96
C THR A 16 -2.04 2.03 -2.06
N VAL A 17 -3.04 1.32 -2.59
CA VAL A 17 -4.19 0.82 -1.81
C VAL A 17 -3.79 -0.16 -0.70
N LYS A 18 -2.59 -0.75 -0.79
CA LYS A 18 -2.10 -1.70 0.22
C LYS A 18 -1.87 -1.03 1.58
N LEU A 19 -1.57 0.28 1.58
CA LEU A 19 -1.42 1.07 2.81
C LEU A 19 -2.73 1.06 3.62
N PRO A 20 -3.86 1.63 3.13
CA PRO A 20 -5.10 1.62 3.90
C PRO A 20 -5.60 0.21 4.23
N THR A 21 -5.39 -0.78 3.36
CA THR A 21 -5.76 -2.17 3.67
C THR A 21 -5.00 -2.73 4.85
N ALA A 22 -3.68 -2.49 4.96
CA ALA A 22 -2.89 -2.92 6.12
C ALA A 22 -3.37 -2.25 7.43
N LEU A 23 -3.69 -0.96 7.37
CA LEU A 23 -4.19 -0.21 8.54
C LEU A 23 -5.56 -0.70 9.00
N MET A 24 -6.47 -0.95 8.05
CA MET A 24 -7.80 -1.48 8.35
C MET A 24 -7.74 -2.92 8.88
N ALA A 25 -6.76 -3.73 8.46
CA ALA A 25 -6.54 -5.06 9.01
C ALA A 25 -6.12 -5.03 10.49
N LEU A 26 -5.19 -4.15 10.85
CA LEU A 26 -4.80 -3.94 12.25
C LEU A 26 -5.94 -3.37 13.09
N GLU A 27 -6.64 -2.36 12.57
CA GLU A 27 -7.81 -1.79 13.26
C GLU A 27 -8.90 -2.84 13.50
N LYS A 28 -9.22 -3.65 12.49
CA LYS A 28 -10.19 -4.75 12.62
C LYS A 28 -9.78 -5.69 13.74
N LEU A 29 -8.51 -6.11 13.77
CA LEU A 29 -7.98 -7.00 14.79
C LEU A 29 -8.15 -6.41 16.21
N ASN A 30 -7.81 -5.13 16.38
CA ASN A 30 -7.97 -4.42 17.65
C ASN A 30 -9.45 -4.27 18.05
N ASN A 31 -10.34 -4.10 17.07
CA ASN A 31 -11.78 -4.00 17.31
C ASN A 31 -12.43 -5.32 17.74
N LEU A 32 -11.82 -6.48 17.44
CA LEU A 32 -12.32 -7.77 17.92
C LEU A 32 -12.21 -7.89 19.45
N ARG A 33 -11.24 -7.21 20.08
CA ARG A 33 -11.03 -7.20 21.54
C ARG A 33 -10.96 -8.60 22.18
N ILE A 34 -10.41 -9.57 21.45
CA ILE A 34 -10.25 -10.94 21.93
C ILE A 34 -8.90 -11.07 22.63
N LYS A 35 -8.91 -11.54 23.89
CA LYS A 35 -7.68 -11.76 24.66
C LYS A 35 -6.80 -12.81 23.98
N GLY A 36 -5.53 -12.48 23.75
CA GLY A 36 -4.56 -13.36 23.11
C GLY A 36 -4.66 -13.42 21.59
N LEU A 37 -5.49 -12.57 20.96
CA LEU A 37 -5.51 -12.37 19.52
C LEU A 37 -4.78 -11.06 19.18
N ASP A 38 -3.70 -11.18 18.42
CA ASP A 38 -2.89 -10.07 17.94
C ASP A 38 -2.33 -10.33 16.52
N LYS A 39 -1.55 -9.38 16.01
CA LYS A 39 -1.03 -9.41 14.64
C LYS A 39 -0.01 -10.53 14.38
N TYR A 40 0.56 -11.12 15.43
CA TYR A 40 1.51 -12.24 15.36
C TYR A 40 0.83 -13.59 15.55
N THR A 41 -0.45 -13.60 15.95
CA THR A 41 -1.23 -14.81 16.15
C THR A 41 -1.27 -15.63 14.84
N PRO A 42 -0.83 -16.90 14.86
CA PRO A 42 -0.91 -17.78 13.70
C PRO A 42 -2.33 -17.90 13.16
N LEU A 43 -2.46 -17.90 11.84
CA LEU A 43 -3.73 -18.10 11.16
C LEU A 43 -3.66 -19.22 10.13
N ARG A 44 -4.83 -19.64 9.64
CA ARG A 44 -5.00 -20.40 8.39
C ARG A 44 -6.09 -19.72 7.57
N ILE A 45 -5.90 -19.72 6.27
CA ILE A 45 -6.84 -19.19 5.30
C ILE A 45 -7.39 -20.39 4.53
N ASP A 46 -8.70 -20.53 4.45
CA ASP A 46 -9.32 -21.61 3.68
C ASP A 46 -9.90 -21.08 2.36
N SER A 47 -10.45 -21.98 1.55
CA SER A 47 -11.13 -21.70 0.30
C SER A 47 -12.55 -22.27 0.37
N ALA A 48 -13.54 -21.39 0.23
CA ALA A 48 -14.94 -21.80 0.13
C ALA A 48 -15.40 -21.99 -1.33
N ARG A 49 -14.70 -21.37 -2.30
CA ARG A 49 -15.05 -21.42 -3.73
C ARG A 49 -13.87 -21.03 -4.62
N ALA A 50 -13.87 -21.45 -5.88
CA ALA A 50 -12.97 -20.86 -6.88
C ALA A 50 -13.27 -19.35 -7.03
N PRO A 51 -12.25 -18.50 -7.26
CA PRO A 51 -10.83 -18.79 -7.41
C PRO A 51 -10.03 -18.64 -6.09
N GLN A 52 -10.67 -18.77 -4.93
CA GLN A 52 -9.99 -18.67 -3.64
C GLN A 52 -8.93 -19.77 -3.50
N THR A 53 -7.85 -19.44 -2.80
CA THR A 53 -6.76 -20.38 -2.48
C THR A 53 -6.52 -20.42 -0.98
N SER A 54 -6.32 -21.62 -0.44
CA SER A 54 -6.03 -21.84 0.98
C SER A 54 -4.54 -21.59 1.29
N VAL A 55 -4.24 -21.21 2.54
CA VAL A 55 -2.88 -21.01 3.07
C VAL A 55 -2.82 -21.62 4.46
N THR A 56 -2.00 -22.66 4.62
CA THR A 56 -1.80 -23.39 5.89
C THR A 56 -0.41 -23.18 6.49
N SER A 57 0.54 -22.67 5.71
CA SER A 57 1.91 -22.36 6.11
C SER A 57 2.43 -21.13 5.36
N ASP A 58 3.43 -20.46 5.92
CA ASP A 58 4.14 -19.34 5.31
C ASP A 58 5.60 -19.35 5.77
N THR A 59 6.48 -19.94 4.96
CA THR A 59 7.91 -20.08 5.27
C THR A 59 8.65 -18.74 5.35
N SER A 60 8.05 -17.68 4.81
CA SER A 60 8.61 -16.33 4.95
C SER A 60 8.39 -15.73 6.33
N SER A 61 7.47 -16.26 7.13
CA SER A 61 7.30 -15.83 8.52
C SER A 61 8.29 -16.54 9.43
N GLU A 62 8.69 -15.91 10.54
CA GLU A 62 9.65 -16.49 11.49
C GLU A 62 9.12 -17.76 12.16
N SER A 63 7.80 -17.88 12.34
CA SER A 63 7.16 -19.06 12.93
C SER A 63 6.81 -20.14 11.90
N GLY A 64 7.03 -19.89 10.61
CA GLY A 64 6.56 -20.76 9.51
C GLY A 64 5.04 -20.77 9.30
N SER A 65 4.29 -20.02 10.12
CA SER A 65 2.83 -19.89 10.04
C SER A 65 2.44 -18.50 9.52
N PRO A 66 1.41 -18.36 8.68
CA PRO A 66 0.96 -17.05 8.22
C PRO A 66 0.42 -16.25 9.42
N ASN A 67 0.60 -14.94 9.38
CA ASN A 67 0.09 -13.99 10.35
C ASN A 67 0.00 -12.59 9.72
N ILE A 68 -0.81 -11.71 10.32
CA ILE A 68 -1.07 -10.36 9.78
C ILE A 68 0.20 -9.52 9.74
N ALA A 69 1.07 -9.61 10.75
CA ALA A 69 2.33 -8.88 10.81
C ALA A 69 3.26 -9.22 9.64
N ASN A 70 3.36 -10.49 9.25
CA ASN A 70 4.19 -10.91 8.12
C ASN A 70 3.63 -10.41 6.78
N TYR A 71 2.31 -10.47 6.58
CA TYR A 71 1.71 -9.88 5.37
C TYR A 71 1.98 -8.38 5.26
N ILE A 72 1.89 -7.64 6.38
CA ILE A 72 2.22 -6.22 6.42
C ILE A 72 3.70 -5.98 6.08
N LYS A 73 4.61 -6.81 6.62
CA LYS A 73 6.04 -6.77 6.27
C LYS A 73 6.26 -6.92 4.77
N LYS A 74 5.72 -7.97 4.15
CA LYS A 74 5.88 -8.20 2.69
C LYS A 74 5.30 -7.06 1.85
N ILE A 75 4.18 -6.47 2.27
CA ILE A 75 3.56 -5.30 1.60
C ILE A 75 4.49 -4.09 1.59
N PHE A 76 5.18 -3.79 2.69
CA PHE A 76 5.98 -2.57 2.79
C PHE A 76 7.40 -2.74 2.26
N LEU A 77 7.99 -3.94 2.33
CA LEU A 77 9.35 -4.18 1.84
C LEU A 77 9.40 -4.42 0.33
N VAL A 78 8.48 -5.24 -0.19
CA VAL A 78 8.53 -5.69 -1.60
C VAL A 78 7.20 -5.53 -2.34
N SER A 79 6.23 -4.85 -1.72
CA SER A 79 4.93 -4.60 -2.33
C SER A 79 4.24 -5.87 -2.82
N ASP A 80 4.32 -6.95 -2.03
CA ASP A 80 3.80 -8.28 -2.33
C ASP A 80 2.28 -8.27 -2.63
N ASN A 81 1.87 -8.90 -3.73
CA ASN A 81 0.47 -8.92 -4.16
C ASN A 81 -0.38 -9.92 -3.38
N ASP A 82 0.16 -11.10 -3.08
CA ASP A 82 -0.55 -12.12 -2.31
C ASP A 82 -0.87 -11.62 -0.90
N ALA A 83 0.09 -11.04 -0.19
CA ALA A 83 -0.13 -10.44 1.13
C ALA A 83 -1.23 -9.39 1.13
N TYR A 84 -1.26 -8.52 0.12
CA TYR A 84 -2.35 -7.56 -0.03
C TYR A 84 -3.70 -8.26 -0.19
N CYS A 85 -3.78 -9.30 -1.05
CA CYS A 85 -5.00 -10.06 -1.23
C CYS A 85 -5.45 -10.72 0.08
N ARG A 86 -4.53 -11.26 0.89
CA ARG A 86 -4.85 -11.87 2.19
C ARG A 86 -5.39 -10.85 3.20
N LEU A 87 -4.81 -9.65 3.25
CA LEU A 87 -5.35 -8.58 4.10
C LEU A 87 -6.68 -8.04 3.57
N TYR A 88 -6.85 -7.95 2.25
CA TYR A 88 -8.13 -7.60 1.61
C TYR A 88 -9.21 -8.63 1.95
N GLU A 89 -8.89 -9.92 1.95
CA GLU A 89 -9.80 -11.01 2.34
C GLU A 89 -10.15 -10.95 3.83
N PHE A 90 -9.15 -10.73 4.69
CA PHE A 90 -9.37 -10.64 6.12
C PHE A 90 -10.31 -9.49 6.46
N VAL A 91 -10.07 -8.29 5.91
CA VAL A 91 -10.91 -7.10 6.15
C VAL A 91 -12.26 -7.24 5.44
N GLY A 92 -12.24 -7.56 4.15
CA GLY A 92 -13.40 -7.61 3.27
C GLY A 92 -13.72 -6.25 2.64
N GLN A 93 -14.23 -6.28 1.41
CA GLN A 93 -14.52 -5.11 0.57
C GLN A 93 -15.41 -4.07 1.29
N LYS A 94 -16.48 -4.53 1.95
CA LYS A 94 -17.44 -3.68 2.65
C LYS A 94 -16.81 -2.92 3.82
N GLU A 95 -16.13 -3.65 4.68
CA GLU A 95 -15.50 -3.09 5.89
C GLU A 95 -14.37 -2.13 5.51
N LEU A 96 -13.60 -2.47 4.47
CA LEU A 96 -12.52 -1.64 3.95
C LEU A 96 -13.04 -0.28 3.45
N ASN A 97 -14.02 -0.27 2.55
CA ASN A 97 -14.54 0.99 1.99
C ASN A 97 -15.32 1.80 3.03
N SER A 98 -16.33 1.18 3.67
CA SER A 98 -17.18 1.89 4.63
C SER A 98 -16.40 2.37 5.86
N GLY A 99 -15.38 1.63 6.31
CA GLY A 99 -14.50 2.04 7.39
C GLY A 99 -13.68 3.28 7.05
N LEU A 100 -13.10 3.34 5.83
CA LEU A 100 -12.37 4.51 5.35
C LEU A 100 -13.29 5.72 5.16
N HIS A 101 -14.49 5.53 4.58
CA HIS A 101 -15.49 6.58 4.43
C HIS A 101 -15.95 7.14 5.79
N LYS A 102 -16.19 6.27 6.78
CA LYS A 102 -16.55 6.69 8.16
C LYS A 102 -15.47 7.56 8.80
N LYS A 103 -14.20 7.39 8.43
CA LYS A 103 -13.07 8.21 8.88
C LYS A 103 -12.93 9.54 8.12
N GLY A 104 -13.74 9.75 7.08
CA GLY A 104 -13.73 10.93 6.23
C GLY A 104 -12.90 10.81 4.97
N TYR A 105 -12.30 9.64 4.70
CA TYR A 105 -11.59 9.37 3.45
C TYR A 105 -12.59 8.96 2.37
N ASN A 106 -13.34 9.92 1.83
CA ASN A 106 -14.47 9.62 0.93
C ASN A 106 -14.05 9.26 -0.49
N ASP A 107 -12.88 9.75 -0.95
CA ASP A 107 -12.36 9.51 -2.30
C ASP A 107 -11.63 8.15 -2.41
N VAL A 108 -12.26 7.08 -1.92
CA VAL A 108 -11.71 5.71 -1.90
C VAL A 108 -12.73 4.72 -2.46
N LYS A 109 -12.26 3.85 -3.34
CA LYS A 109 -12.92 2.64 -3.84
C LYS A 109 -11.89 1.52 -3.96
N ILE A 110 -11.89 0.57 -3.02
CA ILE A 110 -11.01 -0.61 -3.05
C ILE A 110 -11.89 -1.84 -3.22
N THR A 111 -11.98 -2.33 -4.44
CA THR A 111 -12.91 -3.38 -4.85
C THR A 111 -12.24 -4.63 -5.41
N ASN A 112 -10.93 -4.57 -5.70
CA ASN A 112 -10.25 -5.62 -6.45
C ASN A 112 -8.95 -6.08 -5.78
N ARG A 113 -8.70 -7.38 -5.91
CA ARG A 113 -7.42 -8.05 -5.66
C ARG A 113 -6.41 -7.81 -6.80
N TYR A 114 -5.15 -8.18 -6.56
CA TYR A 114 -4.05 -8.12 -7.53
C TYR A 114 -3.49 -9.50 -7.90
N THR A 115 -4.22 -10.55 -7.58
CA THR A 115 -3.97 -11.93 -8.04
C THR A 115 -4.95 -12.30 -9.14
N GLY A 116 -4.53 -13.19 -10.05
CA GLY A 116 -5.33 -13.61 -11.20
C GLY A 116 -6.56 -14.44 -10.83
N GLY A 117 -7.47 -14.59 -11.79
CA GLY A 117 -8.66 -15.46 -11.68
C GLY A 117 -9.91 -14.80 -11.10
N PHE A 118 -9.79 -13.61 -10.50
CA PHE A 118 -10.93 -12.88 -9.92
C PHE A 118 -11.54 -11.87 -10.91
N ASP A 119 -12.82 -12.05 -11.20
CA ASP A 119 -13.68 -11.05 -11.84
C ASP A 119 -14.37 -10.12 -10.82
N ILE A 120 -15.31 -9.29 -11.27
CA ILE A 120 -16.01 -8.32 -10.40
C ILE A 120 -16.79 -9.04 -9.28
N GLU A 121 -17.43 -10.16 -9.59
CA GLU A 121 -18.31 -10.86 -8.65
C GLU A 121 -17.51 -11.66 -7.63
N SER A 122 -16.55 -12.46 -8.09
CA SER A 122 -15.65 -13.22 -7.22
C SER A 122 -14.80 -12.31 -6.31
N ASN A 123 -14.54 -11.06 -6.70
CA ASN A 123 -13.88 -10.08 -5.81
C ASN A 123 -14.72 -9.67 -4.58
N ARG A 124 -16.03 -9.94 -4.57
CA ARG A 124 -16.94 -9.65 -3.46
C ARG A 124 -16.93 -10.71 -2.37
N TYR A 125 -16.43 -11.91 -2.67
CA TYR A 125 -16.32 -13.02 -1.73
C TYR A 125 -14.95 -13.03 -1.05
N THR A 126 -14.91 -13.24 0.26
CA THR A 126 -13.67 -13.38 1.04
C THR A 126 -13.40 -14.83 1.44
N ASN A 127 -12.14 -15.19 1.53
CA ASN A 127 -11.76 -16.46 2.14
C ASN A 127 -12.20 -16.57 3.61
N PRO A 128 -12.51 -17.77 4.11
CA PRO A 128 -12.58 -18.05 5.54
C PRO A 128 -11.21 -17.92 6.22
N PHE A 129 -11.18 -17.42 7.45
CA PHE A 129 -9.98 -17.30 8.29
C PHE A 129 -10.19 -17.99 9.63
N THR A 130 -9.15 -18.65 10.13
CA THR A 130 -9.13 -19.18 11.50
C THR A 130 -7.80 -18.82 12.15
N PHE A 131 -7.85 -18.25 13.35
CA PHE A 131 -6.69 -17.88 14.17
C PHE A 131 -6.54 -18.84 15.34
N TYR A 132 -5.29 -19.19 15.65
CA TYR A 132 -4.94 -20.26 16.58
C TYR A 132 -3.95 -19.80 17.65
N ASN A 133 -4.03 -20.42 18.82
CA ASN A 133 -2.96 -20.41 19.84
C ASN A 133 -2.70 -21.86 20.26
N GLY A 134 -1.55 -22.40 19.85
CA GLY A 134 -1.33 -23.84 19.79
C GLY A 134 -2.42 -24.48 18.93
N ASP A 135 -3.07 -25.51 19.46
CA ASP A 135 -4.15 -26.24 18.78
C ASP A 135 -5.54 -25.60 18.98
N LYS A 136 -5.64 -24.55 19.79
CA LYS A 136 -6.92 -23.91 20.12
C LYS A 136 -7.28 -22.81 19.11
N ILE A 137 -8.49 -22.89 18.55
CA ILE A 137 -9.09 -21.79 17.79
C ILE A 137 -9.43 -20.63 18.75
N ILE A 138 -8.89 -19.44 18.49
CA ILE A 138 -9.21 -18.21 19.23
C ILE A 138 -10.27 -17.38 18.50
N TYR A 139 -10.22 -17.36 17.18
CA TYR A 139 -11.15 -16.60 16.36
C TYR A 139 -11.33 -17.28 15.00
N SER A 140 -12.55 -17.32 14.51
CA SER A 140 -12.85 -17.76 13.15
C SER A 140 -13.78 -16.75 12.47
N GLN A 141 -13.55 -16.56 11.18
CA GLN A 141 -14.37 -15.75 10.29
C GLN A 141 -14.74 -16.63 9.09
N PRO A 142 -16.04 -16.89 8.85
CA PRO A 142 -16.46 -17.58 7.63
C PRO A 142 -16.27 -16.68 6.40
N GLU A 143 -16.47 -17.23 5.21
CA GLU A 143 -16.59 -16.42 4.00
C GLU A 143 -17.64 -15.32 4.17
N LYS A 144 -17.34 -14.13 3.64
CA LYS A 144 -18.26 -13.00 3.57
C LYS A 144 -18.49 -12.61 2.12
N TYR A 145 -19.69 -12.11 1.85
CA TYR A 145 -20.07 -11.54 0.56
C TYR A 145 -20.41 -10.06 0.71
N ASN A 146 -20.01 -9.24 -0.26
CA ASN A 146 -20.41 -7.85 -0.34
C ASN A 146 -21.36 -7.57 -1.51
N SER A 147 -22.62 -7.29 -1.20
CA SER A 147 -23.63 -6.88 -2.17
C SER A 147 -23.60 -5.37 -2.50
N GLU A 148 -22.79 -4.57 -1.79
CA GLU A 148 -22.73 -3.12 -2.01
C GLU A 148 -22.03 -2.75 -3.31
N ASN A 149 -22.46 -1.63 -3.90
CA ASN A 149 -21.81 -1.02 -5.05
C ASN A 149 -21.16 0.30 -4.66
N TYR A 150 -20.01 0.60 -5.25
CA TYR A 150 -19.26 1.84 -4.99
C TYR A 150 -19.15 2.64 -6.30
N PRO A 151 -20.24 3.24 -6.78
CA PRO A 151 -20.18 4.09 -7.96
C PRO A 151 -19.28 5.30 -7.66
N PHE A 152 -18.43 5.64 -8.63
CA PHE A 152 -17.55 6.79 -8.55
C PHE A 152 -17.70 7.59 -9.83
N ASP A 153 -18.09 8.84 -9.69
CA ASP A 153 -18.11 9.80 -10.77
C ASP A 153 -16.75 10.50 -10.85
N LEU A 154 -15.91 10.02 -11.77
CA LEU A 154 -14.54 10.47 -11.99
C LEU A 154 -14.32 10.79 -13.46
N ASN A 155 -13.58 11.87 -13.71
CA ASN A 155 -13.14 12.28 -15.03
C ASN A 155 -12.06 11.34 -15.57
N GLY A 156 -12.19 10.98 -16.85
CA GLY A 156 -11.16 10.26 -17.58
C GLY A 156 -10.96 8.82 -17.09
N VAL A 157 -12.01 8.13 -16.67
CA VAL A 157 -11.95 6.70 -16.31
C VAL A 157 -11.71 5.80 -17.52
N ILE A 158 -12.21 6.20 -18.69
CA ILE A 158 -11.94 5.54 -19.98
C ILE A 158 -10.73 6.24 -20.62
N LYS A 159 -9.69 5.48 -20.98
CA LYS A 159 -8.42 6.06 -21.46
C LYS A 159 -7.77 5.23 -22.57
N GLY A 160 -6.84 5.85 -23.29
CA GLY A 160 -5.99 5.17 -24.26
C GLY A 160 -6.68 4.92 -25.59
N VAL A 161 -5.97 4.25 -26.49
CA VAL A 161 -6.46 3.90 -27.84
C VAL A 161 -6.57 2.39 -28.07
N GLY A 162 -5.94 1.60 -27.20
CA GLY A 162 -6.03 0.15 -27.23
C GLY A 162 -5.56 -0.48 -25.91
N TYR A 163 -5.77 -1.78 -25.78
CA TYR A 163 -5.22 -2.56 -24.68
C TYR A 163 -5.11 -4.05 -25.03
N TRP A 164 -4.20 -4.75 -24.37
CA TRP A 164 -4.13 -6.21 -24.41
C TRP A 164 -5.10 -6.81 -23.39
N ASP A 165 -5.92 -7.75 -23.84
CA ASP A 165 -6.84 -8.49 -22.97
C ASP A 165 -6.18 -9.73 -22.34
N SER A 166 -6.93 -10.47 -21.53
CA SER A 166 -6.43 -11.67 -20.85
C SER A 166 -6.24 -12.88 -21.79
N LYS A 167 -6.54 -12.76 -23.08
CA LYS A 167 -6.35 -13.78 -24.11
C LYS A 167 -5.20 -13.41 -25.05
N ASP A 168 -4.31 -12.53 -24.59
CA ASP A 168 -3.19 -11.98 -25.35
C ASP A 168 -3.62 -11.42 -26.72
N SER A 169 -4.77 -10.73 -26.75
CA SER A 169 -5.28 -10.09 -27.95
C SER A 169 -5.30 -8.56 -27.80
N LEU A 170 -4.78 -7.85 -28.81
CA LEU A 170 -4.88 -6.39 -28.88
C LEU A 170 -6.30 -5.97 -29.25
N ILE A 171 -6.93 -5.23 -28.34
CA ILE A 171 -8.24 -4.64 -28.54
C ILE A 171 -8.07 -3.15 -28.88
N ASN A 172 -8.47 -2.76 -30.09
CA ASN A 172 -8.37 -1.38 -30.59
C ASN A 172 -9.52 -0.48 -30.10
N LYS A 173 -9.69 -0.39 -28.77
CA LYS A 173 -10.62 0.54 -28.13
C LYS A 173 -10.03 1.06 -26.81
N PRO A 174 -10.49 2.22 -26.30
CA PRO A 174 -10.07 2.70 -24.99
C PRO A 174 -10.31 1.68 -23.88
N PHE A 175 -9.39 1.61 -22.91
CA PHE A 175 -9.49 0.75 -21.74
C PHE A 175 -10.38 1.40 -20.67
N ASP A 176 -11.29 0.62 -20.10
CA ASP A 176 -12.22 1.07 -19.07
C ASP A 176 -11.73 0.72 -17.66
N PHE A 177 -11.39 1.75 -16.88
CA PHE A 177 -10.97 1.59 -15.49
C PHE A 177 -12.13 1.62 -14.47
N SER A 178 -13.40 1.63 -14.90
CA SER A 178 -14.56 1.81 -14.01
C SER A 178 -14.64 0.78 -12.89
N ASN A 179 -14.16 -0.44 -13.15
CA ASN A 179 -14.14 -1.54 -12.19
C ASN A 179 -12.80 -1.70 -11.46
N LYS A 180 -11.89 -0.75 -11.59
CA LYS A 180 -10.57 -0.77 -10.93
C LYS A 180 -10.61 0.02 -9.62
N ASN A 181 -9.66 -0.31 -8.73
CA ASN A 181 -9.46 0.45 -7.50
C ASN A 181 -9.18 1.93 -7.77
N TYR A 182 -9.60 2.78 -6.84
CA TYR A 182 -9.32 4.21 -6.82
C TYR A 182 -9.09 4.68 -5.39
N ILE A 183 -8.10 5.52 -5.21
CA ILE A 183 -7.92 6.35 -4.03
C ILE A 183 -7.24 7.65 -4.46
N SER A 184 -7.79 8.80 -4.08
CA SER A 184 -7.22 10.09 -4.45
C SER A 184 -5.84 10.29 -3.82
N LEU A 185 -4.99 11.11 -4.46
CA LEU A 185 -3.67 11.43 -3.94
C LEU A 185 -3.75 12.14 -2.57
N GLU A 186 -4.81 12.94 -2.36
CA GLU A 186 -5.07 13.63 -1.09
C GLU A 186 -5.46 12.64 0.00
N ALA A 187 -6.36 11.70 -0.29
CA ALA A 187 -6.74 10.66 0.66
C ALA A 187 -5.53 9.79 1.05
N LEU A 188 -4.70 9.40 0.08
CA LEU A 188 -3.44 8.68 0.36
C LEU A 188 -2.51 9.48 1.28
N ASN A 189 -2.29 10.76 0.97
CA ASN A 189 -1.45 11.63 1.77
C ASN A 189 -1.97 11.80 3.21
N ASP A 190 -3.28 11.97 3.37
CA ASP A 190 -3.89 12.17 4.69
C ASP A 190 -3.94 10.86 5.49
N ILE A 191 -4.12 9.71 4.85
CA ILE A 191 -3.98 8.39 5.50
C ILE A 191 -2.55 8.20 5.99
N LEU A 192 -1.54 8.51 5.17
CA LEU A 192 -0.13 8.43 5.59
C LEU A 192 0.14 9.34 6.80
N LYS A 193 -0.40 10.56 6.78
CA LYS A 193 -0.29 11.52 7.89
C LYS A 193 -0.98 10.99 9.16
N ALA A 194 -2.15 10.37 9.04
CA ALA A 194 -2.86 9.79 10.18
C ALA A 194 -2.12 8.62 10.84
N VAL A 195 -1.23 7.95 10.11
CA VAL A 195 -0.37 6.89 10.66
C VAL A 195 0.88 7.46 11.30
N LEU A 196 1.58 8.39 10.64
CA LEU A 196 2.87 8.90 11.12
C LEU A 196 2.73 9.98 12.19
N PHE A 197 1.61 10.71 12.17
CA PHE A 197 1.31 11.84 13.05
C PHE A 197 -0.16 11.79 13.50
N PRO A 198 -0.61 10.69 14.15
CA PRO A 198 -2.00 10.55 14.61
C PRO A 198 -2.42 11.73 15.50
N GLU A 199 -1.50 12.25 16.32
CA GLU A 199 -1.70 13.42 17.19
C GLU A 199 -2.10 14.69 16.43
N ALA A 200 -1.65 14.85 15.18
CA ALA A 200 -1.95 15.98 14.33
C ALA A 200 -3.28 15.83 13.56
N CYS A 201 -3.93 14.67 13.66
CA CYS A 201 -5.17 14.35 12.94
C CYS A 201 -6.38 14.40 13.88
N LYS A 202 -7.56 14.72 13.35
CA LYS A 202 -8.81 14.67 14.14
C LYS A 202 -9.07 13.24 14.62
N PRO A 203 -9.63 13.03 15.83
CA PRO A 203 -9.90 11.68 16.35
C PRO A 203 -10.67 10.77 15.38
N LYS A 204 -11.69 11.32 14.69
CA LYS A 204 -12.50 10.59 13.70
C LYS A 204 -11.69 10.02 12.53
N SER A 205 -10.63 10.69 12.11
CA SER A 205 -9.77 10.29 10.98
C SER A 205 -8.67 9.29 11.36
N ARG A 206 -8.52 8.98 12.66
CA ARG A 206 -7.49 8.06 13.15
C ARG A 206 -7.92 6.60 12.98
N PHE A 207 -6.93 5.73 12.92
CA PHE A 207 -7.12 4.28 13.01
C PHE A 207 -7.02 3.84 14.47
N ASN A 208 -7.80 2.84 14.88
CA ASN A 208 -7.70 2.22 16.20
C ASN A 208 -6.47 1.29 16.23
N LEU A 209 -5.29 1.88 16.35
CA LEU A 209 -4.00 1.20 16.39
C LEU A 209 -3.41 1.28 17.80
N THR A 210 -2.80 0.18 18.24
CA THR A 210 -2.02 0.13 19.48
C THR A 210 -0.63 0.73 19.27
N GLU A 211 0.10 1.02 20.35
CA GLU A 211 1.49 1.50 20.25
C GLU A 211 2.39 0.52 19.48
N ASP A 212 2.20 -0.78 19.68
CA ASP A 212 2.99 -1.80 18.99
C ASP A 212 2.62 -1.94 17.51
N ASP A 213 1.40 -1.55 17.12
CA ASP A 213 1.03 -1.45 15.71
C ASP A 213 1.77 -0.31 15.03
N TYR A 214 1.85 0.87 15.68
CA TYR A 214 2.64 1.99 15.16
C TYR A 214 4.12 1.62 15.04
N LYS A 215 4.72 0.96 16.05
CA LYS A 215 6.12 0.49 15.97
C LYS A 215 6.34 -0.46 14.79
N LEU A 216 5.44 -1.42 14.58
CA LEU A 216 5.50 -2.35 13.45
C LEU A 216 5.39 -1.62 12.10
N LEU A 217 4.43 -0.70 11.97
CA LEU A 217 4.24 0.09 10.75
C LEU A 217 5.47 0.95 10.47
N TYR A 218 5.97 1.70 11.45
CA TYR A 218 7.15 2.55 11.27
C TYR A 218 8.37 1.73 10.89
N LYS A 219 8.57 0.56 11.52
CA LYS A 219 9.64 -0.37 11.17
C LYS A 219 9.53 -0.80 9.71
N TYR A 220 8.44 -1.42 9.29
CA TYR A 220 8.37 -1.99 7.95
C TYR A 220 8.19 -0.97 6.84
N MET A 221 7.53 0.17 7.10
CA MET A 221 7.44 1.25 6.11
C MET A 221 8.78 1.88 5.78
N SER A 222 9.74 1.88 6.70
CA SER A 222 11.05 2.53 6.53
C SER A 222 12.21 1.56 6.28
N MET A 223 12.02 0.27 6.59
CA MET A 223 13.00 -0.79 6.38
C MET A 223 13.34 -0.95 4.90
N LYS A 224 14.64 -1.05 4.61
CA LYS A 224 15.18 -1.41 3.29
C LYS A 224 15.12 -2.94 3.14
N PRO A 225 14.86 -3.52 1.96
CA PRO A 225 14.76 -4.98 1.84
C PRO A 225 15.98 -5.74 2.38
N LYS A 226 17.21 -5.23 2.16
CA LYS A 226 18.45 -5.83 2.68
C LYS A 226 18.55 -5.87 4.21
N GLU A 227 17.77 -5.06 4.92
CA GLU A 227 17.76 -5.03 6.40
C GLU A 227 16.84 -6.13 6.97
N SER A 228 16.03 -6.79 6.13
CA SER A 228 15.22 -7.94 6.56
C SER A 228 16.07 -9.19 6.68
N LYS A 229 16.11 -9.77 7.88
CA LYS A 229 16.78 -11.06 8.14
C LYS A 229 15.94 -12.27 7.71
N HIS A 230 14.63 -12.24 7.94
CA HIS A 230 13.71 -13.33 7.59
C HIS A 230 12.32 -12.83 7.13
N PRO A 231 11.89 -13.06 5.86
CA PRO A 231 12.74 -13.63 4.83
C PRO A 231 13.88 -12.66 4.53
N GLY A 232 15.06 -13.20 4.23
CA GLY A 232 16.10 -12.43 3.58
C GLY A 232 15.67 -12.13 2.16
N TYR A 233 15.88 -10.91 1.69
CA TYR A 233 15.66 -10.56 0.28
C TYR A 233 17.00 -10.48 -0.43
N ASP A 234 17.09 -11.10 -1.60
CA ASP A 234 18.29 -11.06 -2.44
C ASP A 234 18.43 -9.72 -3.19
N SER A 235 19.43 -9.62 -4.06
CA SER A 235 19.74 -8.41 -4.83
C SER A 235 18.66 -8.00 -5.84
N THR A 236 17.64 -8.83 -6.09
CA THR A 236 16.45 -8.45 -6.85
C THR A 236 15.74 -7.28 -6.18
N TYR A 237 15.72 -7.27 -4.85
CA TYR A 237 15.09 -6.25 -4.02
C TYR A 237 16.15 -5.34 -3.41
N TYR A 238 16.63 -4.38 -4.20
CA TYR A 238 17.55 -3.34 -3.75
C TYR A 238 16.85 -2.31 -2.84
N ASP A 239 17.62 -1.48 -2.12
CA ASP A 239 17.11 -0.55 -1.11
C ASP A 239 15.94 0.35 -1.59
N SER A 240 16.05 0.87 -2.82
CA SER A 240 15.07 1.75 -3.44
C SER A 240 13.99 1.02 -4.26
N TYR A 241 13.90 -0.32 -4.19
CA TYR A 241 12.93 -1.12 -4.95
C TYR A 241 11.48 -0.59 -4.85
N VAL A 242 11.10 -0.10 -3.67
CA VAL A 242 9.81 0.56 -3.41
C VAL A 242 9.97 1.97 -2.82
N LYS A 243 11.09 2.66 -3.08
CA LYS A 243 11.37 4.03 -2.62
C LYS A 243 11.71 4.91 -3.84
N TYR A 244 10.72 5.59 -4.41
CA TYR A 244 10.89 6.27 -5.70
C TYR A 244 11.48 7.66 -5.57
N PHE A 245 11.08 8.42 -4.55
CA PHE A 245 11.71 9.71 -4.27
C PHE A 245 13.18 9.56 -3.86
N LEU A 246 14.02 10.52 -4.27
CA LEU A 246 15.48 10.62 -4.03
C LEU A 246 16.37 9.55 -4.67
N PHE A 247 15.94 8.29 -4.67
CA PHE A 247 16.81 7.15 -4.98
C PHE A 247 16.21 6.17 -6.00
N GLY A 248 14.97 6.39 -6.47
CA GLY A 248 14.26 5.45 -7.34
C GLY A 248 14.86 5.25 -8.73
N ASP A 249 15.77 6.14 -9.14
CA ASP A 249 16.52 6.09 -10.40
C ASP A 249 17.88 5.36 -10.29
N SER A 250 18.15 4.73 -9.14
CA SER A 250 19.42 4.09 -8.84
C SER A 250 19.22 2.82 -8.02
N LYS A 251 20.05 1.80 -8.25
CA LYS A 251 20.13 0.59 -7.40
C LYS A 251 21.20 0.69 -6.31
N LYS A 252 21.91 1.82 -6.22
CA LYS A 252 22.93 2.01 -5.18
C LYS A 252 22.27 1.97 -3.79
N PRO A 253 23.00 1.51 -2.77
CA PRO A 253 22.52 1.56 -1.40
C PRO A 253 22.02 2.95 -1.01
N ILE A 254 20.87 3.02 -0.34
CA ILE A 254 20.39 4.26 0.27
C ILE A 254 21.29 4.55 1.48
N PRO A 255 21.80 5.77 1.70
CA PRO A 255 22.61 6.09 2.87
C PRO A 255 21.86 5.84 4.19
N ASP A 256 22.59 5.53 5.27
CA ASP A 256 21.97 5.05 6.51
C ASP A 256 21.28 6.14 7.34
N ASN A 257 21.67 7.40 7.15
CA ASN A 257 21.00 8.56 7.73
C ASN A 257 19.62 8.84 7.12
N PHE A 258 19.26 8.21 5.99
CA PHE A 258 17.95 8.35 5.37
C PHE A 258 16.97 7.26 5.78
N ARG A 259 15.72 7.67 6.01
CA ARG A 259 14.55 6.78 6.08
C ARG A 259 13.38 7.37 5.29
N ILE A 260 12.70 6.49 4.56
CA ILE A 260 11.56 6.84 3.70
C ILE A 260 10.39 5.97 4.10
N PHE A 261 9.42 6.57 4.78
CA PHE A 261 8.17 5.95 5.21
C PHE A 261 7.14 6.19 4.10
N ASN A 262 6.94 5.21 3.22
CA ASN A 262 6.14 5.43 2.03
C ASN A 262 5.28 4.22 1.63
N LYS A 263 4.44 4.45 0.62
CA LYS A 263 3.89 3.39 -0.21
C LYS A 263 3.84 3.83 -1.66
N VAL A 264 4.43 3.01 -2.54
CA VAL A 264 4.41 3.23 -3.98
C VAL A 264 3.29 2.47 -4.70
N GLY A 265 2.93 2.93 -5.89
CA GLY A 265 2.12 2.25 -6.89
C GLY A 265 2.77 2.33 -8.27
N LEU A 266 2.79 1.22 -9.00
CA LEU A 266 3.32 1.11 -10.36
C LEU A 266 2.45 0.15 -11.16
N ALA A 267 1.73 0.63 -12.17
CA ALA A 267 1.02 -0.18 -13.17
C ALA A 267 0.34 0.73 -14.19
N TYR A 268 0.06 0.20 -15.39
CA TYR A 268 -0.71 0.92 -16.44
C TYR A 268 -0.11 2.30 -16.78
N GLY A 269 1.22 2.44 -16.74
CA GLY A 269 1.89 3.72 -16.96
C GLY A 269 1.87 4.67 -15.74
N TYR A 270 1.11 4.38 -14.69
CA TYR A 270 1.09 5.21 -13.48
C TYR A 270 2.23 4.84 -12.54
N LEU A 271 2.98 5.85 -12.09
CA LEU A 271 3.88 5.77 -10.95
C LEU A 271 3.38 6.74 -9.88
N THR A 272 3.16 6.24 -8.67
CA THR A 272 2.75 7.04 -7.52
C THR A 272 3.65 6.74 -6.35
N ASP A 273 4.08 7.77 -5.63
CA ASP A 273 4.77 7.64 -4.34
C ASP A 273 4.19 8.67 -3.36
N ILE A 274 3.88 8.20 -2.16
CA ILE A 274 3.42 9.00 -1.02
C ILE A 274 4.36 8.71 0.14
N ALA A 275 5.14 9.70 0.54
CA ALA A 275 6.26 9.49 1.43
C ALA A 275 6.35 10.56 2.51
N TYR A 276 6.81 10.13 3.68
CA TYR A 276 7.49 10.98 4.65
C TYR A 276 8.96 10.60 4.65
N ILE A 277 9.82 11.59 4.42
CA ILE A 277 11.26 11.41 4.21
C ILE A 277 11.99 12.08 5.36
N VAL A 278 12.96 11.37 5.91
CA VAL A 278 13.79 11.81 7.02
C VAL A 278 15.26 11.64 6.67
N ASP A 279 16.04 12.69 6.91
CA ASP A 279 17.49 12.67 7.01
C ASP A 279 17.87 13.04 8.45
N PHE A 280 18.35 12.06 9.20
CA PHE A 280 18.69 12.24 10.61
C PHE A 280 19.93 13.11 10.84
N GLU A 281 20.87 13.12 9.90
CA GLU A 281 22.14 13.84 10.03
C GLU A 281 21.93 15.33 9.79
N ASN A 282 21.29 15.69 8.67
CA ASN A 282 21.01 17.09 8.33
C ASN A 282 19.73 17.63 8.99
N LYS A 283 19.04 16.80 9.79
CA LYS A 283 17.76 17.12 10.44
C LYS A 283 16.76 17.67 9.43
N VAL A 284 16.59 16.97 8.31
CA VAL A 284 15.62 17.32 7.26
C VAL A 284 14.45 16.36 7.36
N GLU A 285 13.24 16.87 7.31
CA GLU A 285 12.03 16.08 7.20
C GLU A 285 11.02 16.75 6.26
N PHE A 286 10.28 15.97 5.49
CA PHE A 286 9.14 16.47 4.72
C PHE A 286 8.23 15.34 4.27
N MET A 287 6.95 15.67 4.05
CA MET A 287 6.02 14.79 3.33
C MET A 287 5.91 15.22 1.87
N LEU A 288 5.95 14.27 0.96
CA LEU A 288 5.79 14.49 -0.47
C LEU A 288 4.94 13.38 -1.08
N SER A 289 3.99 13.78 -1.92
CA SER A 289 3.07 12.90 -2.60
C SER A 289 2.98 13.30 -4.06
N ALA A 290 3.20 12.38 -4.99
CA ALA A 290 3.13 12.64 -6.42
C ALA A 290 2.65 11.42 -7.21
N THR A 291 1.97 11.67 -8.32
CA THR A 291 1.63 10.68 -9.34
C THR A 291 2.01 11.22 -10.71
N ILE A 292 2.56 10.36 -11.57
CA ILE A 292 2.89 10.65 -12.96
C ILE A 292 2.41 9.48 -13.83
N HIS A 293 1.95 9.77 -15.04
CA HIS A 293 1.52 8.78 -16.02
C HIS A 293 2.44 8.83 -17.25
N VAL A 294 3.13 7.73 -17.53
CA VAL A 294 3.99 7.52 -18.70
C VAL A 294 3.42 6.36 -19.51
N ASN A 295 2.85 6.69 -20.67
CA ASN A 295 2.25 5.74 -21.59
C ASN A 295 2.15 6.42 -22.96
N LYS A 296 3.28 6.48 -23.69
CA LYS A 296 3.38 7.29 -24.92
C LYS A 296 2.54 6.74 -26.06
N ASP A 297 2.50 5.42 -26.25
CA ASP A 297 1.71 4.79 -27.31
C ASP A 297 0.20 4.75 -26.98
N ARG A 298 -0.14 4.95 -25.69
CA ARG A 298 -1.51 4.98 -25.16
C ARG A 298 -2.18 3.60 -25.22
N ILE A 299 -1.39 2.54 -25.18
CA ILE A 299 -1.85 1.16 -25.10
C ILE A 299 -1.72 0.69 -23.64
N TYR A 300 -2.71 -0.04 -23.15
CA TYR A 300 -2.69 -0.58 -21.78
C TYR A 300 -2.44 -2.10 -21.79
N ASN A 301 -1.82 -2.64 -20.74
CA ASN A 301 -1.46 -4.06 -20.59
C ASN A 301 -0.47 -4.64 -21.62
N ASP A 302 0.20 -3.82 -22.42
CA ASP A 302 1.27 -4.24 -23.34
C ASP A 302 2.64 -4.43 -22.67
N GLY A 303 2.81 -3.92 -21.45
CA GLY A 303 4.09 -3.94 -20.74
C GLY A 303 5.08 -2.88 -21.22
N ILE A 304 4.68 -1.98 -22.11
CA ILE A 304 5.54 -0.95 -22.71
C ILE A 304 5.24 0.38 -22.02
N TYR A 305 6.10 0.78 -21.08
CA TYR A 305 5.97 2.04 -20.35
C TYR A 305 7.33 2.69 -20.14
N GLU A 306 7.40 4.02 -20.15
CA GLU A 306 8.63 4.77 -19.90
C GLU A 306 8.96 4.88 -18.40
N TYR A 307 8.79 3.80 -17.65
CA TYR A 307 9.04 3.76 -16.21
C TYR A 307 10.50 4.09 -15.88
N ASN A 308 11.44 3.44 -16.56
CA ASN A 308 12.87 3.59 -16.27
C ASN A 308 13.49 4.84 -16.90
N SER A 309 13.02 5.25 -18.08
CA SER A 309 13.58 6.38 -18.82
C SER A 309 12.99 7.73 -18.41
N ILE A 310 11.75 7.77 -17.91
CA ILE A 310 11.05 9.02 -17.56
C ILE A 310 10.49 8.97 -16.13
N GLY A 311 9.66 7.98 -15.81
CA GLY A 311 8.87 7.95 -14.58
C GLY A 311 9.68 7.99 -13.29
N LEU A 312 10.57 7.00 -13.10
CA LEU A 312 11.44 6.90 -11.93
C LEU A 312 12.45 8.06 -11.86
N PRO A 313 13.14 8.46 -12.94
CA PRO A 313 13.98 9.67 -12.93
C PRO A 313 13.22 10.94 -12.52
N PHE A 314 11.98 11.13 -13.01
CA PHE A 314 11.17 12.28 -12.64
C PHE A 314 10.86 12.31 -11.15
N LEU A 315 10.35 11.20 -10.58
CA LEU A 315 10.04 11.13 -9.15
C LEU A 315 11.30 11.28 -8.29
N SER A 316 12.39 10.62 -8.66
CA SER A 316 13.67 10.73 -7.94
C SER A 316 14.14 12.19 -7.90
N ASN A 317 14.18 12.86 -9.05
CA ASN A 317 14.62 14.25 -9.14
C ASN A 317 13.67 15.24 -8.46
N LEU A 318 12.35 15.00 -8.51
CA LEU A 318 11.39 15.79 -7.73
C LEU A 318 11.70 15.69 -6.23
N GLY A 319 11.98 14.49 -5.73
CA GLY A 319 12.42 14.29 -4.35
C GLY A 319 13.70 15.06 -4.03
N LYS A 320 14.71 15.01 -4.91
CA LYS A 320 16.01 15.69 -4.72
C LYS A 320 15.84 17.21 -4.65
N VAL A 321 15.05 17.79 -5.55
CA VAL A 321 14.78 19.24 -5.56
C VAL A 321 14.11 19.70 -4.26
N ILE A 322 13.11 18.96 -3.78
CA ILE A 322 12.43 19.27 -2.51
C ILE A 322 13.38 19.09 -1.33
N TYR A 323 14.22 18.05 -1.33
CA TYR A 323 15.21 17.83 -0.28
C TYR A 323 16.22 18.98 -0.19
N GLU A 324 16.78 19.45 -1.31
CA GLU A 324 17.73 20.58 -1.29
C GLU A 324 17.07 21.89 -0.81
N TYR A 325 15.80 22.10 -1.18
CA TYR A 325 15.02 23.21 -0.63
C TYR A 325 14.84 23.08 0.89
N GLU A 326 14.41 21.93 1.40
CA GLU A 326 14.19 21.73 2.84
C GLU A 326 15.49 21.72 3.65
N ARG A 327 16.61 21.34 3.03
CA ARG A 327 17.95 21.40 3.62
C ARG A 327 18.44 22.83 3.79
N SER A 328 18.20 23.70 2.80
CA SER A 328 18.61 25.11 2.82
C SER A 328 17.62 26.04 3.52
N ARG A 329 16.36 25.61 3.70
CA ARG A 329 15.31 26.38 4.36
C ARG A 329 15.66 26.68 5.82
N THR A 330 15.52 27.95 6.22
CA THR A 330 15.58 28.32 7.64
C THR A 330 14.44 27.67 8.42
N LYS A 331 14.78 26.87 9.42
CA LYS A 331 13.81 26.10 10.23
C LYS A 331 13.43 26.89 11.47
N LYS A 332 12.16 27.29 11.57
CA LYS A 332 11.60 27.89 12.81
C LYS A 332 11.65 26.90 13.98
N TYR A 333 11.47 25.61 13.69
CA TYR A 333 11.52 24.52 14.66
C TYR A 333 12.45 23.44 14.12
N SER A 334 13.37 22.94 14.96
CA SER A 334 14.14 21.76 14.61
C SER A 334 13.26 20.51 14.71
N PRO A 335 13.38 19.57 13.76
CA PRO A 335 12.54 18.38 13.77
C PRO A 335 12.93 17.47 14.94
N ASN A 336 11.93 16.92 15.63
CA ASN A 336 12.14 15.87 16.63
C ASN A 336 11.90 14.50 15.97
N LEU A 337 13.00 13.85 15.60
CA LEU A 337 12.98 12.60 14.84
C LEU A 337 13.13 11.36 15.72
N SER A 338 13.11 11.50 17.06
CA SER A 338 13.36 10.39 17.99
C SER A 338 12.42 9.21 17.79
N LYS A 339 11.12 9.49 17.57
CA LYS A 339 10.10 8.46 17.33
C LYS A 339 10.29 7.64 16.05
N PHE A 340 11.11 8.13 15.13
CA PHE A 340 11.41 7.49 13.85
C PHE A 340 12.78 6.80 13.81
N LYS A 341 13.55 6.83 14.90
CA LYS A 341 14.78 6.04 15.03
C LYS A 341 14.41 4.61 15.42
N ILE A 342 14.47 3.70 14.46
CA ILE A 342 14.07 2.29 14.62
C ILE A 342 15.30 1.38 14.59
N ALA A 343 15.29 0.32 15.39
CA ALA A 343 16.22 -0.80 15.28
C ALA A 343 15.63 -1.87 14.34
N TYR A 344 16.38 -2.25 13.32
CA TYR A 344 15.91 -3.11 12.22
C TYR A 344 16.25 -4.58 12.44
#